data_AF-A0A0A7KXQ6-F1
#
_entry.id   AF-A0A0A7KXQ6-F1
#
_cell.length_a   1.000
_cell.length_b   1.000
_cell.length_c   1.000
_cell.angle_alpha   90.00
_cell.angle_beta   90.00
_cell.angle_gamma   90.00
#
_symmetry.space_group_name_H-M   'P 1'
#
loop_
_entity.id
_entity.type
_entity.pdbx_description
1 polymer ?
#
loop_
_entity_poly.entity_id
_entity_poly.type
_entity_poly.pdbx_seq_one_letter_code
_entity_poly.pdbx_strand_id
1 'polypeptide(L)'
;MSKDTDFVNFVTDDNTGGYFVMQCQGCDEVFNSKDCHGGGQIADTGDYGDSYCPHCGQVDPEECDNPNLVWNIQQRKINRLADTYQFLAAEYGKILHQAGFSESALAGQQDAMSWLSKRPAVDEEEPANGNSD
;
A
#
# COMPACT_ATOMS: atom_id res chain seq x y z
N MET A 1 3.35 -6.92 -20.47
CA MET A 1 2.01 -6.58 -19.93
C MET A 1 2.24 -5.99 -18.56
N SER A 2 2.01 -4.68 -18.42
CA SER A 2 2.32 -3.93 -17.20
C SER A 2 1.41 -4.41 -16.07
N LYS A 3 1.99 -5.03 -15.02
CA LYS A 3 1.28 -5.38 -13.79
C LYS A 3 1.23 -4.15 -12.89
N ASP A 4 0.46 -3.15 -13.31
CA ASP A 4 0.21 -1.94 -12.50
C ASP A 4 -0.93 -2.17 -11.49
N THR A 5 -0.90 -3.29 -10.77
CA THR A 5 -1.90 -3.63 -9.73
C THR A 5 -1.31 -3.85 -8.34
N ASP A 6 -0.02 -3.55 -8.12
CA ASP A 6 0.65 -3.79 -6.81
C ASP A 6 0.58 -2.61 -5.83
N PHE A 7 -0.26 -1.59 -6.07
CA PHE A 7 0.09 -0.25 -5.59
C PHE A 7 -0.20 0.13 -4.14
N VAL A 8 -0.88 -0.67 -3.33
CA VAL A 8 -0.88 -0.41 -1.88
C VAL A 8 -0.94 -1.70 -1.08
N ASN A 9 0.18 -2.42 -1.12
CA ASN A 9 0.47 -3.51 -0.19
C ASN A 9 0.79 -2.90 1.19
N PHE A 10 -0.26 -2.63 1.97
CA PHE A 10 -0.17 -2.20 3.36
C PHE A 10 0.57 -3.27 4.16
N VAL A 11 1.63 -2.85 4.84
CA VAL A 11 2.25 -3.64 5.90
C VAL A 11 1.49 -3.27 7.15
N THR A 12 0.83 -4.24 7.78
CA THR A 12 0.27 -4.04 9.11
C THR A 12 1.42 -4.25 10.09
N ASP A 13 1.77 -3.21 10.84
CA ASP A 13 2.80 -3.26 11.89
C ASP A 13 2.24 -3.80 13.21
N ASP A 14 1.05 -4.40 13.19
CA ASP A 14 0.35 -4.84 14.39
C ASP A 14 0.72 -6.26 14.83
N ASN A 15 1.56 -6.98 14.08
CA ASN A 15 1.93 -8.37 14.35
C ASN A 15 0.71 -9.29 14.62
N THR A 16 -0.47 -8.95 14.08
CA THR A 16 -1.69 -9.76 14.24
C THR A 16 -1.81 -10.88 13.20
N GLY A 17 -0.79 -11.08 12.36
CA GLY A 17 -0.74 -12.15 11.34
C GLY A 17 -0.76 -11.68 9.89
N GLY A 18 -0.33 -10.44 9.61
CA GLY A 18 -0.23 -9.87 8.26
C GLY A 18 1.20 -9.86 7.69
N TYR A 19 1.33 -9.40 6.44
CA TYR A 19 2.64 -9.24 5.80
C TYR A 19 3.44 -8.07 6.43
N PHE A 20 4.74 -8.27 6.62
CA PHE A 20 5.65 -7.34 7.30
C PHE A 20 6.79 -6.86 6.37
N VAL A 21 7.64 -5.95 6.87
CA VAL A 21 8.82 -5.47 6.13
C VAL A 21 9.98 -6.43 6.35
N MET A 22 10.54 -6.94 5.26
CA MET A 22 11.72 -7.79 5.24
C MET A 22 12.95 -6.98 4.89
N GLN A 23 14.10 -7.32 5.49
CA GLN A 23 15.41 -6.91 5.00
C GLN A 23 16.22 -8.17 4.68
N CYS A 24 16.74 -8.27 3.46
CA CYS A 24 17.60 -9.39 3.10
C CYS A 24 19.04 -9.18 3.59
N GLN A 25 19.58 -10.14 4.34
CA GLN A 25 20.93 -10.15 4.89
C GLN A 25 22.02 -10.44 3.82
N GLY A 26 21.61 -10.88 2.62
CA GLY A 26 22.51 -11.18 1.50
C GLY A 26 22.70 -10.03 0.52
N CYS A 27 21.68 -9.20 0.31
CA CYS A 27 21.73 -8.09 -0.67
C CYS A 27 21.21 -6.74 -0.15
N ASP A 28 20.85 -6.65 1.13
CA ASP A 28 20.35 -5.45 1.83
C ASP A 28 19.04 -4.85 1.27
N GLU A 29 18.39 -5.52 0.31
CA GLU A 29 17.11 -5.08 -0.23
C GLU A 29 16.01 -5.20 0.82
N VAL A 30 15.11 -4.20 0.82
CA VAL A 30 14.00 -4.12 1.76
C VAL A 30 12.67 -4.18 1.00
N PHE A 31 11.86 -5.19 1.31
CA PHE A 31 10.66 -5.55 0.56
C PHE A 31 9.57 -6.10 1.48
N ASN A 32 8.40 -6.46 0.93
CA ASN A 32 7.30 -7.00 1.73
C ASN A 32 7.43 -8.53 1.85
N SER A 33 7.11 -9.11 3.01
CA SER A 33 7.22 -10.57 3.20
C SER A 33 6.38 -11.40 2.23
N LYS A 34 5.32 -10.84 1.62
CA LYS A 34 4.56 -11.49 0.53
C LYS A 34 5.42 -11.81 -0.69
N ASP A 35 6.46 -11.00 -0.92
CA ASP A 35 7.26 -11.04 -2.12
C ASP A 35 8.36 -12.09 -1.98
N CYS A 36 8.56 -12.65 -0.77
CA CYS A 36 9.37 -13.84 -0.56
C CYS A 36 8.79 -15.00 -1.38
N HIS A 37 9.65 -15.70 -2.12
CA HIS A 37 9.25 -16.95 -2.73
C HIS A 37 9.05 -17.99 -1.62
N GLY A 38 7.82 -18.49 -1.47
CA GLY A 38 7.44 -19.50 -0.47
C GLY A 38 7.05 -18.96 0.91
N GLY A 39 7.14 -17.65 1.15
CA GLY A 39 6.75 -17.03 2.42
C GLY A 39 5.22 -16.88 2.59
N GLY A 40 4.69 -17.34 3.73
CA GLY A 40 3.28 -17.18 4.12
C GLY A 40 2.96 -15.84 4.80
N GLN A 41 1.67 -15.59 5.05
CA GLN A 41 1.17 -14.43 5.82
C GLN A 41 1.48 -14.53 7.32
N ILE A 42 1.55 -15.75 7.83
CA ILE A 42 1.98 -16.04 9.19
C ILE A 42 3.49 -16.22 9.12
N ALA A 43 4.21 -15.64 10.07
CA ALA A 43 5.64 -15.83 10.33
C ALA A 43 5.96 -17.30 10.73
N ASP A 44 5.46 -18.25 9.96
CA ASP A 44 5.95 -19.63 9.92
C ASP A 44 7.02 -19.71 8.84
N THR A 45 8.09 -18.92 9.00
CA THR A 45 9.42 -19.29 8.51
C THR A 45 10.04 -20.33 9.46
N GLY A 46 9.20 -21.08 10.20
CA GLY A 46 9.62 -22.06 11.21
C GLY A 46 10.17 -23.33 10.56
N ASP A 47 9.79 -23.58 9.31
CA ASP A 47 10.38 -24.58 8.45
C ASP A 47 11.56 -23.97 7.67
N TYR A 48 12.75 -23.99 8.27
CA TYR A 48 14.01 -23.57 7.64
C TYR A 48 14.09 -23.96 6.14
N GLY A 49 14.29 -22.99 5.25
CA GLY A 49 14.46 -23.20 3.82
C GLY A 49 13.19 -23.12 2.97
N ASP A 50 12.09 -22.57 3.50
CA ASP A 50 10.84 -22.37 2.77
C ASP A 50 10.70 -20.96 2.16
N SER A 51 11.54 -20.01 2.57
CA SER A 51 11.46 -18.62 2.12
C SER A 51 12.76 -18.16 1.46
N TYR A 52 12.64 -17.44 0.33
CA TYR A 52 13.78 -16.96 -0.43
C TYR A 52 13.62 -15.50 -0.83
N CYS A 53 14.71 -14.74 -0.73
CA CYS A 53 14.79 -13.38 -1.22
C CYS A 53 14.53 -13.36 -2.74
N PRO A 54 13.55 -12.57 -3.23
CA PRO A 54 13.24 -12.49 -4.66
C PRO A 54 14.33 -11.78 -5.48
N HIS A 55 15.27 -11.12 -4.81
CA HIS A 55 16.34 -10.35 -5.46
C HIS A 55 17.64 -11.12 -5.63
N CYS A 56 18.05 -11.89 -4.61
CA CYS A 56 19.34 -12.58 -4.61
C CYS A 56 19.27 -14.08 -4.29
N GLY A 57 18.09 -14.62 -3.96
CA GLY A 57 17.91 -16.03 -3.62
C GLY A 57 18.46 -16.42 -2.24
N GLN A 58 18.86 -15.45 -1.40
CA GLN A 58 19.17 -15.70 0.00
C GLN A 58 18.03 -16.46 0.67
N VAL A 59 18.38 -17.55 1.33
CA VAL A 59 17.45 -18.39 2.09
C VAL A 59 17.12 -17.69 3.40
N ASP A 60 15.85 -17.75 3.79
CA ASP A 60 15.31 -17.25 5.05
C ASP A 60 15.72 -15.78 5.31
N PRO A 61 15.35 -14.82 4.44
CA PRO A 61 15.49 -13.41 4.78
C PRO A 61 14.69 -13.11 6.05
N GLU A 62 15.12 -12.12 6.83
CA GLU A 62 14.49 -11.81 8.13
C GLU A 62 13.67 -10.51 8.09
N GLU A 63 12.82 -10.33 9.10
CA GLU A 63 12.12 -9.07 9.37
C GLU A 63 13.13 -7.92 9.54
N CYS A 64 12.78 -6.74 9.02
CA CYS A 64 13.59 -5.55 9.19
C CYS A 64 13.40 -4.95 10.60
N ASP A 65 14.42 -5.10 11.44
CA ASP A 65 14.44 -4.56 12.81
C ASP A 65 14.83 -3.07 12.88
N ASN A 66 15.21 -2.47 11.75
CA ASN A 66 15.62 -1.07 11.68
C ASN A 66 14.41 -0.13 11.50
N PRO A 67 13.99 0.60 12.54
CA PRO A 67 12.79 1.43 12.49
C PRO A 67 12.90 2.58 11.48
N ASN A 68 14.10 3.09 11.21
CA ASN A 68 14.30 4.17 10.25
C ASN A 68 14.11 3.67 8.80
N LEU A 69 14.57 2.45 8.49
CA LEU A 69 14.38 1.86 7.17
C LEU A 69 12.91 1.53 6.92
N VAL A 70 12.25 0.93 7.91
CA VAL A 70 10.80 0.66 7.88
C VAL A 70 10.03 1.97 7.65
N TRP A 71 10.32 3.01 8.43
CA TRP A 71 9.68 4.32 8.29
C TRP A 71 9.86 4.93 6.90
N ASN A 72 11.10 4.92 6.38
CA ASN A 72 11.38 5.50 5.06
C ASN A 72 10.59 4.82 3.93
N ILE A 73 10.36 3.51 4.04
CA ILE A 73 9.55 2.77 3.06
C ILE A 73 8.09 3.15 3.15
N GLN A 74 7.54 3.28 4.37
CA GLN A 74 6.16 3.73 4.55
C GLN A 74 5.99 5.16 4.04
N GLN A 75 6.93 6.06 4.35
CA GLN A 75 6.91 7.45 3.87
C GLN A 75 6.97 7.51 2.34
N ARG A 76 7.79 6.67 1.69
CA ARG A 76 7.85 6.59 0.22
C ARG A 76 6.52 6.16 -0.39
N LYS A 77 5.80 5.22 0.24
CA LYS A 77 4.44 4.83 -0.17
C LYS A 77 3.45 5.97 -0.02
N ILE A 78 3.46 6.66 1.13
CA ILE A 78 2.61 7.82 1.40
C ILE A 78 2.83 8.90 0.35
N ASN A 79 4.10 9.23 0.05
CA ASN A 79 4.43 10.23 -0.96
C ASN A 79 3.90 9.83 -2.35
N ARG A 80 4.09 8.57 -2.75
CA ARG A 80 3.57 8.07 -4.03
C ARG A 80 2.04 8.15 -4.11
N LEU A 81 1.34 7.79 -3.03
CA LEU A 81 -0.10 7.87 -2.97
C LEU A 81 -0.58 9.32 -3.04
N ALA A 82 0.10 10.24 -2.33
CA ALA A 82 -0.17 11.67 -2.39
C ALA A 82 0.02 12.21 -3.81
N ASP A 83 1.11 11.85 -4.50
CA ASP A 83 1.37 12.24 -5.89
C ASP A 83 0.28 11.69 -6.83
N THR A 84 -0.15 10.44 -6.62
CA THR A 84 -1.21 9.82 -7.40
C THR A 84 -2.55 10.55 -7.23
N TYR A 85 -2.88 10.93 -5.99
CA TYR A 85 -4.08 11.73 -5.73
C TYR A 85 -4.03 13.12 -6.34
N GLN A 86 -2.88 13.78 -6.28
CA GLN A 86 -2.70 15.08 -6.94
C GLN A 86 -2.87 14.98 -8.45
N PHE A 87 -2.28 13.96 -9.07
CA PHE A 87 -2.46 13.68 -10.50
C PHE A 87 -3.93 13.44 -10.85
N LEU A 88 -4.61 12.56 -10.10
CA LEU A 88 -6.01 12.24 -10.36
C LEU A 88 -6.93 13.47 -10.18
N ALA A 89 -6.69 14.28 -9.15
CA ALA A 89 -7.42 15.52 -8.94
C ALA A 89 -7.22 16.51 -10.09
N ALA A 90 -6.01 16.60 -10.65
CA ALA A 90 -5.72 17.43 -11.80
C ALA A 90 -6.47 16.96 -13.06
N GLU A 91 -6.45 15.65 -13.34
CA GLU A 91 -7.20 15.08 -14.47
C GLU A 91 -8.72 15.25 -14.31
N TYR A 92 -9.24 15.03 -13.10
CA TYR A 92 -10.65 15.28 -12.79
C TYR A 92 -11.04 16.74 -13.02
N GLY A 93 -10.19 17.69 -12.60
CA GLY A 93 -10.39 19.11 -12.86
C GLY A 93 -10.51 19.43 -14.35
N LYS A 94 -9.64 18.86 -15.19
CA LYS A 94 -9.71 19.02 -16.65
C LYS A 94 -11.03 18.51 -17.23
N ILE A 95 -11.47 17.33 -16.79
CA ILE A 95 -12.72 16.71 -17.25
C ILE A 95 -13.92 17.57 -16.84
N LEU A 96 -14.00 18.03 -15.59
CA LEU A 96 -15.10 18.87 -15.13
C LEU A 96 -15.18 20.19 -15.89
N HIS A 97 -14.04 20.82 -16.17
CA HIS A 97 -14.02 22.05 -16.95
C HIS A 97 -14.50 21.82 -18.38
N GLN A 98 -13.99 20.77 -19.06
CA GLN A 98 -14.40 20.41 -20.42
C GLN A 98 -15.90 20.09 -20.51
N ALA A 99 -16.46 19.47 -19.48
CA ALA A 99 -17.88 19.15 -19.40
C ALA A 99 -18.76 20.34 -18.94
N GLY A 100 -18.18 21.50 -18.62
CA GLY A 100 -18.90 22.69 -18.18
C GLY A 100 -19.39 22.65 -16.73
N PHE A 101 -18.89 21.71 -15.92
CA PHE A 101 -19.20 21.59 -14.49
C PHE A 101 -18.26 22.39 -13.58
N SER A 102 -17.15 22.93 -14.12
CA SER A 102 -16.23 23.78 -13.37
C SER A 102 -15.78 24.98 -14.21
N GLU A 103 -15.58 26.13 -13.55
CA GLU A 103 -15.12 27.37 -14.17
C GLU A 103 -13.71 27.27 -14.77
N SER A 104 -12.87 26.38 -14.24
CA SER A 104 -11.53 26.11 -14.74
C SER A 104 -11.05 24.72 -14.30
N ALA A 105 -10.04 24.19 -14.99
CA ALA A 105 -9.43 22.92 -14.58
C ALA A 105 -8.82 23.00 -13.17
N LEU A 106 -8.26 24.17 -12.80
CA LEU A 106 -7.68 24.40 -11.49
C LEU A 106 -8.74 24.42 -10.39
N ALA A 107 -9.89 25.05 -10.62
CA ALA A 107 -11.00 25.06 -9.67
C ALA A 107 -11.50 23.64 -9.40
N GLY A 108 -11.75 22.85 -10.44
CA GLY A 108 -12.16 21.44 -10.29
C GLY A 108 -11.11 20.58 -9.57
N GLN A 109 -9.81 20.84 -9.78
CA GLN A 109 -8.74 20.17 -9.04
C GLN A 109 -8.76 20.56 -7.55
N GLN A 110 -8.89 21.85 -7.24
CA GLN A 110 -8.92 22.35 -5.86
C GLN A 110 -10.12 21.79 -5.09
N ASP A 111 -11.28 21.72 -5.73
CA ASP A 111 -12.48 21.11 -5.16
C ASP A 111 -12.26 19.63 -4.83
N ALA A 112 -11.69 18.87 -5.76
CA ALA A 112 -11.36 17.46 -5.55
C ALA A 112 -10.37 17.25 -4.40
N MET A 113 -9.31 18.06 -4.34
CA MET A 113 -8.34 18.01 -3.23
C MET A 113 -8.95 18.44 -1.89
N SER A 114 -9.84 19.44 -1.90
CA SER A 114 -10.57 19.84 -0.69
C SER A 114 -11.50 18.74 -0.20
N TRP A 115 -12.12 17.97 -1.10
CA TRP A 115 -12.94 16.84 -0.70
C TRP A 115 -12.09 15.72 -0.10
N LEU A 116 -10.96 15.37 -0.73
CA LEU A 116 -10.05 14.33 -0.25
C LEU A 116 -9.51 14.61 1.15
N SER A 117 -9.17 15.87 1.46
CA SER A 117 -8.71 16.26 2.81
C SER A 117 -9.79 16.17 3.90
N LYS A 118 -11.06 16.06 3.52
CA LYS A 118 -12.21 15.97 4.42
C LYS A 118 -12.96 14.64 4.27
N ARG A 119 -12.38 13.67 3.56
CA ARG A 119 -13.06 12.39 3.27
C ARG A 119 -13.48 11.74 4.59
N PRO A 120 -14.77 11.40 4.78
CA PRO A 120 -15.20 10.62 5.93
C PRO A 120 -14.45 9.29 5.96
N ALA A 121 -14.24 8.73 7.16
CA ALA A 121 -13.88 7.33 7.26
C ALA A 121 -15.00 6.51 6.60
N VAL A 122 -14.61 5.51 5.80
CA VAL A 122 -15.60 4.54 5.30
C VAL A 122 -15.92 3.68 6.50
N ASP A 123 -17.11 3.84 7.08
CA ASP A 123 -17.60 2.89 8.08
C ASP A 123 -17.79 1.55 7.33
N GLU A 124 -17.01 0.54 7.68
CA GLU A 124 -17.24 -0.83 7.21
C GLU A 124 -18.60 -1.26 7.75
N GLU A 125 -19.63 -1.30 6.89
CA GLU A 125 -20.95 -1.80 7.29
C GLU A 125 -20.78 -3.24 7.85
N GLU A 126 -21.07 -3.44 9.14
CA GLU A 126 -21.17 -4.77 9.73
C GLU A 126 -22.13 -5.60 8.87
N PRO A 127 -21.75 -6.82 8.45
CA PRO A 127 -22.64 -7.65 7.68
C PRO A 127 -23.90 -7.90 8.50
N ALA A 128 -25.05 -7.45 7.97
CA ALA A 128 -26.35 -7.67 8.58
C ALA A 128 -26.49 -9.15 8.94
N ASN A 129 -26.54 -9.43 10.24
CA ASN A 129 -26.82 -10.75 10.78
C ASN A 129 -28.30 -11.09 10.52
N GLY A 130 -28.61 -11.40 9.27
CA GLY A 130 -29.87 -11.99 8.86
C GLY A 130 -29.98 -13.42 9.39
N ASN A 131 -30.29 -13.56 10.68
CA ASN A 131 -30.84 -14.78 11.22
C ASN A 131 -31.97 -14.40 12.18
N SER A 132 -33.16 -14.17 11.60
CA SER A 132 -34.41 -14.16 12.33
C SER A 132 -34.91 -15.61 12.43
N ASP A 133 -34.87 -16.16 13.64
CA ASP A 133 -35.68 -17.32 14.05
C ASP A 133 -37.19 -16.97 14.03
#